data_AF-A0A6J6ETW2-F1
#
_entry.id   AF-A0A6J6ETW2-F1
#
_cell.length_a   1.000
_cell.length_b   1.000
_cell.length_c   1.000
_cell.angle_alpha   90.00
_cell.angle_beta   90.00
_cell.angle_gamma   90.00
#
_symmetry.space_group_name_H-M   'P 1'
#
loop_
_entity.id
_entity.type
_entity.pdbx_description
1 polymer ?
#
loop_
_entity_poly.entity_id
_entity_poly.type
_entity_poly.pdbx_seq_one_letter_code
_entity_poly.pdbx_strand_id
1 'polypeptide(L)'
;MASFHKIPPERIIVIHDELDLEPGVVRLKVGGGHAGHNGLRDIARMLGTTDFGRVRVGIGRPEGRMPPADYVLGRFSAAEEETLPAVLELACRGAEAMATEGLLAAQQRIHPLS
;
A
#
# COMPACT_ATOMS: atom_id res chain seq x y z
N MET A 1 -19.40 1.12 -6.38
CA MET A 1 -18.77 2.43 -6.07
C MET A 1 -18.08 3.01 -7.31
N ALA A 2 -16.89 2.55 -7.71
CA ALA A 2 -16.15 3.14 -8.85
C ALA A 2 -16.93 3.18 -10.18
N SER A 3 -17.51 2.06 -10.60
CA SER A 3 -18.35 1.98 -11.81
C SER A 3 -19.59 2.90 -11.74
N PHE A 4 -20.26 2.94 -10.58
CA PHE A 4 -21.42 3.82 -10.35
C PHE A 4 -21.05 5.30 -10.48
N HIS A 5 -19.90 5.71 -9.94
CA HIS A 5 -19.38 7.09 -10.02
C HIS A 5 -18.55 7.35 -11.29
N LYS A 6 -18.41 6.37 -12.19
CA LYS A 6 -17.60 6.45 -13.41
C LYS A 6 -16.15 6.91 -13.14
N ILE A 7 -15.58 6.46 -12.02
CA ILE A 7 -14.19 6.78 -11.67
C ILE A 7 -13.29 5.79 -12.43
N PRO A 8 -12.38 6.28 -13.30
CA PRO A 8 -11.47 5.41 -14.03
C PRO A 8 -10.35 4.89 -13.11
N PRO A 9 -9.75 3.71 -13.40
CA PRO A 9 -8.74 3.07 -12.53
C PRO A 9 -7.54 3.95 -12.19
N GLU A 10 -7.11 4.82 -13.10
CA GLU A 10 -5.97 5.72 -12.93
C GLU A 10 -6.24 6.80 -11.86
N ARG A 11 -7.51 7.00 -11.48
CA ARG A 11 -7.95 7.88 -10.38
C ARG A 11 -8.26 7.12 -9.09
N ILE A 12 -7.88 5.85 -9.01
CA ILE A 12 -8.03 5.03 -7.81
C ILE A 12 -6.66 4.84 -7.18
N ILE A 13 -6.58 5.10 -5.88
CA ILE A 13 -5.40 4.84 -5.06
C ILE A 13 -5.80 3.84 -3.98
N VAL A 14 -5.05 2.75 -3.87
CA VAL A 14 -5.24 1.71 -2.85
C VAL A 14 -4.11 1.77 -1.84
N ILE A 15 -4.44 1.96 -0.57
CA ILE A 15 -3.50 1.81 0.54
C ILE A 15 -3.61 0.36 1.04
N HIS A 16 -2.49 -0.35 1.12
CA HIS A 16 -2.48 -1.75 1.57
C HIS A 16 -1.18 -2.11 2.28
N ASP A 17 -1.23 -3.19 3.08
CA ASP A 17 -0.07 -3.80 3.72
C ASP A 17 0.81 -4.54 2.71
N GLU A 18 2.12 -4.54 2.95
CA GLU A 18 3.12 -5.10 2.06
C GLU A 18 4.17 -5.89 2.84
N LEU A 19 4.22 -7.20 2.60
CA LEU A 19 5.13 -8.12 3.26
C LEU A 19 6.58 -7.94 2.78
N ASP A 20 6.77 -7.51 1.54
CA ASP A 20 8.11 -7.38 0.94
C ASP A 20 8.81 -6.05 1.26
N LEU A 21 8.20 -5.22 2.10
CA LEU A 21 8.78 -3.96 2.58
C LEU A 21 8.96 -4.05 4.10
N GLU A 22 10.10 -3.56 4.57
CA GLU A 22 10.40 -3.48 6.00
C GLU A 22 9.34 -2.66 6.75
N PRO A 23 9.05 -3.00 8.03
CA PRO A 23 8.14 -2.24 8.87
C PRO A 23 8.43 -0.74 8.85
N GLY A 24 7.39 0.05 8.59
CA GLY A 24 7.47 1.52 8.54
C GLY A 24 7.98 2.10 7.21
N VAL A 25 8.37 1.26 6.25
CA VAL A 25 8.70 1.73 4.90
C VAL A 25 7.43 1.92 4.08
N VAL A 26 7.19 3.13 3.60
CA VAL A 26 6.11 3.43 2.65
C VAL A 26 6.68 3.58 1.25
N ARG A 27 6.10 2.88 0.26
CA ARG A 27 6.44 3.03 -1.15
C ARG A 27 5.20 3.26 -2.01
N LEU A 28 5.41 4.04 -3.06
CA LEU A 28 4.36 4.44 -3.99
C LEU A 28 4.58 3.79 -5.35
N LYS A 29 3.52 3.30 -5.98
CA LYS A 29 3.57 2.62 -7.26
C LYS A 29 2.27 2.79 -8.05
N VAL A 30 2.34 2.67 -9.37
CA VAL A 30 1.18 2.40 -10.23
C VAL A 30 1.39 1.03 -10.88
N GLY A 31 0.34 0.24 -11.01
CA GLY A 31 0.41 -1.06 -11.67
C GLY A 31 1.08 -2.16 -10.84
N GLY A 32 1.47 -3.23 -11.52
CA GLY A 32 2.17 -4.39 -10.95
C GLY A 32 1.24 -5.51 -10.48
N GLY A 33 1.84 -6.67 -10.19
CA GLY A 33 1.12 -7.85 -9.69
C GLY A 33 0.53 -7.65 -8.29
N HIS A 34 -0.26 -8.61 -7.84
CA HIS A 34 -0.87 -8.57 -6.50
C HIS A 34 -0.01 -9.25 -5.42
N ALA A 35 1.16 -9.83 -5.75
CA ALA A 35 2.08 -10.46 -4.80
C ALA A 35 1.43 -11.43 -3.78
N GLY A 36 0.41 -12.18 -4.22
CA GLY A 36 -0.37 -13.07 -3.34
C GLY A 36 -1.43 -12.38 -2.47
N HIS A 37 -1.51 -11.06 -2.44
CA HIS A 37 -2.51 -10.29 -1.70
C HIS A 37 -3.91 -10.47 -2.32
N ASN A 38 -4.81 -11.13 -1.58
CA ASN A 38 -6.15 -11.48 -2.05
C ASN A 38 -6.99 -10.23 -2.41
N GLY A 39 -6.95 -9.19 -1.57
CA GLY A 39 -7.66 -7.92 -1.84
C GLY A 39 -7.23 -7.25 -3.15
N LEU A 40 -5.93 -7.12 -3.42
CA LEU A 40 -5.43 -6.56 -4.68
C LEU A 40 -5.82 -7.39 -5.91
N ARG A 41 -5.81 -8.73 -5.79
CA ARG A 41 -6.30 -9.62 -6.85
C ARG A 41 -7.77 -9.34 -7.17
N ASP A 42 -8.59 -9.18 -6.14
CA ASP A 42 -10.02 -8.92 -6.31
C ASP A 42 -10.30 -7.51 -6.86
N ILE A 43 -9.59 -6.49 -6.38
CA ILE A 43 -9.67 -5.13 -6.91
C ILE A 43 -9.31 -5.12 -8.39
N ALA A 44 -8.18 -5.72 -8.78
CA ALA A 44 -7.75 -5.77 -10.19
C ALA A 44 -8.78 -6.49 -11.07
N ARG A 45 -9.36 -7.59 -10.59
CA ARG A 45 -10.44 -8.31 -11.27
C ARG A 45 -11.68 -7.44 -11.46
N MET A 46 -12.08 -6.67 -10.44
CA MET A 46 -13.26 -5.80 -10.51
C MET A 46 -13.05 -4.57 -11.40
N LEU A 47 -11.82 -4.04 -11.45
CA LEU A 47 -11.46 -2.91 -12.30
C LEU A 47 -11.11 -3.32 -13.73
N GLY A 48 -10.82 -4.60 -13.97
CA GLY A 48 -10.36 -5.10 -15.27
C GLY A 48 -8.92 -4.72 -15.63
N THR A 49 -8.16 -4.15 -14.69
CA THR A 49 -6.78 -3.74 -14.88
C THR A 49 -6.03 -3.72 -13.54
N THR A 50 -4.70 -3.78 -13.60
CA THR A 50 -3.81 -3.54 -12.46
C THR A 50 -3.36 -2.09 -12.33
N ASP A 51 -3.68 -1.24 -13.32
CA ASP A 51 -3.08 0.09 -13.55
C ASP A 51 -3.72 1.19 -12.69
N PHE A 52 -3.87 0.90 -11.40
CA PHE A 52 -4.28 1.85 -10.37
C PHE A 52 -3.11 2.18 -9.45
N GLY A 53 -3.20 3.32 -8.77
CA GLY A 53 -2.20 3.79 -7.81
C GLY A 53 -2.20 2.95 -6.52
N ARG A 54 -1.03 2.79 -5.91
CA ARG A 54 -0.84 2.01 -4.68
C ARG A 54 0.08 2.74 -3.72
N VAL A 55 -0.36 2.83 -2.47
CA VAL A 55 0.47 3.16 -1.31
C VAL A 55 0.72 1.85 -0.56
N ARG A 56 1.96 1.38 -0.63
CA ARG A 56 2.41 0.11 -0.05
C ARG A 56 3.00 0.42 1.32
N VAL A 57 2.37 -0.10 2.38
CA VAL A 57 2.81 0.08 3.76
C VAL A 57 3.53 -1.18 4.21
N GLY A 58 4.84 -1.08 4.44
CA GLY A 58 5.65 -2.21 4.85
C GLY A 58 5.27 -2.70 6.23
N ILE A 59 5.00 -4.00 6.31
CA ILE A 59 4.77 -4.75 7.55
C ILE A 59 5.85 -5.83 7.75
N GLY A 60 6.76 -6.01 6.79
CA GLY A 60 7.76 -7.06 6.85
C GLY A 60 7.18 -8.46 6.72
N ARG A 61 8.03 -9.47 6.95
CA ARG A 61 7.63 -10.88 6.94
C ARG A 61 7.63 -11.43 8.36
N PRO A 62 6.72 -12.37 8.68
CA PRO A 62 6.76 -13.01 9.97
C PRO A 62 8.09 -13.73 10.20
N GLU A 63 8.59 -13.66 11.42
CA GLU A 63 9.75 -14.44 11.83
C GLU A 63 9.43 -15.94 11.92
N GLY A 64 10.42 -16.79 11.62
CA GLY A 64 10.30 -18.23 11.79
C GLY A 64 9.37 -18.91 10.78
N ARG A 65 8.48 -19.79 11.27
CA ARG A 65 7.61 -20.66 10.43
C ARG A 65 6.15 -20.20 10.37
N MET A 66 5.82 -19.01 10.86
CA MET A 66 4.44 -18.53 10.84
C MET A 66 3.98 -18.28 9.38
N PRO A 67 2.80 -18.80 8.99
CA PRO A 67 2.24 -18.51 7.67
C PRO A 67 1.96 -17.01 7.49
N PRO A 68 2.27 -16.43 6.32
CA PRO A 68 1.97 -15.01 6.06
C PRO A 68 0.50 -14.64 6.23
N ALA A 69 -0.43 -15.56 5.93
CA ALA A 69 -1.86 -15.35 6.09
C ALA A 69 -2.27 -15.16 7.56
N ASP A 70 -1.58 -15.81 8.50
CA ASP A 70 -1.85 -15.66 9.92
C ASP A 70 -1.22 -14.36 10.44
N TYR A 71 -0.04 -14.00 9.91
CA TYR A 71 0.67 -12.77 10.27
C TYR A 71 -0.15 -11.51 9.98
N VAL A 72 -0.72 -11.39 8.77
CA VAL A 72 -1.54 -10.22 8.37
C VAL A 72 -2.85 -10.08 9.15
N LEU A 73 -3.28 -11.14 9.84
CA LEU A 73 -4.46 -11.14 10.71
C LEU A 73 -4.09 -10.94 12.19
N GLY A 74 -2.80 -10.84 12.49
CA GLY A 74 -2.26 -10.61 13.83
C GLY A 74 -2.48 -9.20 14.33
N ARG A 75 -2.16 -8.97 15.60
CA ARG A 75 -2.11 -7.63 16.21
C ARG A 75 -0.71 -7.07 16.09
N PHE A 76 -0.61 -5.75 16.02
CA PHE A 76 0.66 -5.05 16.20
C PHE A 76 1.24 -5.34 17.58
N SER A 77 2.56 -5.45 17.64
CA SER A 77 3.35 -5.39 18.87
C SER A 77 3.39 -3.97 19.42
N ALA A 78 3.76 -3.81 20.69
CA ALA A 78 3.87 -2.48 21.31
C ALA A 78 4.85 -1.54 20.57
N ALA A 79 5.95 -2.09 20.03
CA ALA A 79 6.92 -1.31 19.26
C ALA A 79 6.36 -0.87 17.89
N GLU A 80 5.56 -1.71 17.24
CA GLU A 80 4.85 -1.35 16.01
C GLU A 80 3.76 -0.31 16.31
N GLU A 81 2.99 -0.47 17.38
CA GLU A 81 1.96 0.50 17.79
C GLU A 81 2.54 1.90 18.06
N GLU A 82 3.74 1.98 18.63
CA GLU A 82 4.43 3.25 18.89
C GLU A 82 4.77 4.01 17.59
N THR A 83 5.17 3.28 16.54
CA THR A 83 5.59 3.88 15.27
C THR A 83 4.43 4.03 14.27
N LEU A 84 3.34 3.29 14.45
CA LEU A 84 2.19 3.23 13.55
C LEU A 84 1.61 4.61 13.19
N PRO A 85 1.43 5.59 14.11
CA PRO A 85 0.90 6.90 13.76
C PRO A 85 1.74 7.62 12.69
N ALA A 86 3.07 7.57 12.80
CA ALA A 86 3.98 8.21 11.84
C ALA A 86 3.94 7.52 10.48
N VAL A 87 3.82 6.19 10.47
CA VAL A 87 3.71 5.40 9.23
C VAL A 87 2.39 5.71 8.50
N LEU A 88 1.28 5.79 9.24
CA LEU A 88 -0.02 6.15 8.69
C LEU A 88 -0.04 7.59 8.16
N GLU A 89 0.60 8.52 8.86
CA GLU A 89 0.76 9.90 8.37
C GLU A 89 1.53 9.93 7.04
N LEU A 90 2.64 9.18 6.95
CA LEU A 90 3.44 9.08 5.73
C LEU A 90 2.64 8.46 4.57
N ALA A 91 1.82 7.43 4.85
CA ALA A 91 0.95 6.80 3.86
C ALA A 91 -0.13 7.78 3.35
N CYS A 92 -0.77 8.53 4.25
CA CYS A 92 -1.75 9.56 3.89
C CYS A 92 -1.12 10.66 3.02
N ARG A 93 0.05 11.17 3.42
CA ARG A 93 0.80 12.16 2.63
C ARG A 93 1.18 11.63 1.26
N GLY A 94 1.54 10.35 1.16
CA GLY A 94 1.83 9.70 -0.12
C GLY A 94 0.60 9.58 -1.03
N ALA A 95 -0.56 9.23 -0.47
CA ALA A 95 -1.82 9.20 -1.22
C ALA A 95 -2.21 10.61 -1.71
N GLU A 96 -2.10 11.62 -0.86
CA GLU A 96 -2.40 13.02 -1.19
C GLU A 96 -1.47 13.55 -2.29
N ALA A 97 -0.15 13.36 -2.15
CA ALA A 97 0.82 13.78 -3.13
C ALA A 97 0.62 13.06 -4.48
N MET A 98 0.29 11.77 -4.47
CA MET A 98 -0.05 11.06 -5.71
C MET A 98 -1.28 11.65 -6.39
N ALA A 99 -2.32 11.99 -5.61
CA ALA A 99 -3.56 12.52 -6.15
C ALA A 99 -3.43 13.96 -6.69
N THR A 100 -2.55 14.77 -6.09
CA THR A 100 -2.44 16.21 -6.39
C THR A 100 -1.23 16.58 -7.26
N GLU A 101 -0.14 15.82 -7.18
CA GLU A 101 1.14 16.14 -7.83
C GLU A 101 1.61 15.07 -8.82
N GLY A 102 0.97 13.89 -8.80
CA GLY A 102 1.34 12.74 -9.63
C GLY A 102 2.46 11.89 -9.03
N LEU A 103 2.65 10.70 -9.62
CA LEU A 103 3.48 9.64 -9.03
C LEU A 103 4.94 10.07 -8.81
N LEU A 104 5.59 10.68 -9.81
CA LEU A 104 7.02 10.98 -9.75
C LEU A 104 7.35 11.97 -8.61
N ALA A 105 6.61 13.06 -8.52
CA ALA A 105 6.78 14.05 -7.46
C ALA A 105 6.47 13.45 -6.08
N ALA A 106 5.41 12.66 -5.98
CA ALA A 106 5.07 11.96 -4.74
C ALA A 106 6.17 10.99 -4.29
N GLN A 107 6.76 10.23 -5.22
CA GLN A 107 7.87 9.32 -4.92
C GLN A 107 9.09 10.07 -4.37
N GLN A 108 9.46 11.21 -4.96
CA GLN A 108 10.58 12.02 -4.50
C GLN A 108 10.39 12.56 -3.07
N ARG A 109 9.14 12.80 -2.65
CA ARG A 109 8.82 13.28 -1.30
C ARG A 109 8.79 12.18 -0.25
N ILE A 110 8.28 11.01 -0.62
CA ILE A 110 7.95 9.93 0.32
C ILE A 110 9.06 8.90 0.44
N HIS A 111 9.76 8.62 -0.67
CA HIS A 111 10.77 7.57 -0.66
C HIS A 111 12.01 8.08 0.06
N PRO A 112 12.61 7.27 0.96
CA PRO A 112 13.87 7.63 1.58
C PRO A 112 14.91 7.98 0.52
N LEU A 113 15.69 9.03 0.77
CA LEU A 113 16.93 9.27 0.04
C LEU A 113 17.85 8.09 0.35
N SER A 114 17.96 7.17 -0.60
CA SER A 114 18.91 6.06 -0.56
C SER A 114 20.34 6.55 -0.64
#